data_AF-A0A3C1SS39-F1
#
_entry.id   AF-A0A3C1SS39-F1
#
_cell.length_a   1.000
_cell.length_b   1.000
_cell.length_c   1.000
_cell.angle_alpha   90.00
_cell.angle_beta   90.00
_cell.angle_gamma   90.00
#
_symmetry.space_group_name_H-M   'P 1'
#
loop_
_entity.id
_entity.type
_entity.pdbx_description
1 polymer ?
#
loop_
_entity_poly.entity_id
_entity_poly.type
_entity_poly.pdbx_seq_one_letter_code
_entity_poly.pdbx_strand_id
1 'polypeptide(L)'
;MILVDSSVWVDYFNGVRSRETDFLDSTLGVEPVAIGDLILTEVLQGFRSDSDYQTAKSLLLGLTVFELLGQDLAIKAADNYRALRRRGVTVRKTADCIIATFSIERGIPLLYTDREPPRVS
;
A
#
# COMPACT_ATOMS: atom_id res chain seq x y z
N MET A 1 -4.31 -9.95 -10.41
CA MET A 1 -4.69 -9.29 -9.15
C MET A 1 -3.50 -8.49 -8.67
N ILE A 2 -3.71 -7.24 -8.26
CA ILE A 2 -2.64 -6.35 -7.78
C ILE A 2 -3.02 -5.78 -6.41
N LEU A 3 -2.05 -5.73 -5.49
CA LEU A 3 -2.17 -5.02 -4.22
C LEU A 3 -1.71 -3.57 -4.42
N VAL A 4 -2.46 -2.61 -3.91
CA VAL A 4 -2.15 -1.18 -4.10
C VAL A 4 -1.79 -0.55 -2.76
N ASP A 5 -0.61 0.06 -2.69
CA ASP A 5 -0.07 0.73 -1.49
C ASP A 5 -0.85 2.00 -1.11
N SER A 6 -0.73 2.43 0.15
CA SER A 6 -1.41 3.64 0.64
C SER A 6 -0.96 4.90 -0.08
N SER A 7 0.30 4.99 -0.51
CA SER A 7 0.81 6.15 -1.25
C SER A 7 0.04 6.41 -2.55
N VAL A 8 -0.29 5.34 -3.30
CA VAL A 8 -1.02 5.45 -4.57
C VAL A 8 -2.48 5.81 -4.34
N TRP A 9 -3.12 5.21 -3.33
CA TRP A 9 -4.49 5.58 -2.95
C TRP A 9 -4.59 7.04 -2.53
N VAL A 10 -3.64 7.51 -1.71
CA VAL A 10 -3.58 8.91 -1.27
C VAL A 10 -3.41 9.83 -2.47
N ASP A 11 -2.50 9.52 -3.39
CA ASP A 11 -2.29 10.34 -4.59
C ASP A 11 -3.54 10.31 -5.50
N TYR A 12 -4.19 9.16 -5.66
CA TYR A 12 -5.42 8.99 -6.44
C TYR A 12 -6.59 9.80 -5.88
N PHE A 13 -6.88 9.69 -4.58
CA PHE A 13 -7.97 10.44 -3.94
C PHE A 13 -7.72 11.95 -3.91
N ASN A 14 -6.45 12.38 -3.92
CA ASN A 14 -6.09 13.80 -4.03
C ASN A 14 -6.06 14.30 -5.48
N GLY A 15 -6.36 13.46 -6.48
CA GLY A 15 -6.35 13.83 -7.89
C GLY A 15 -4.93 14.11 -8.45
N VAL A 16 -3.90 13.59 -7.79
CA VAL A 16 -2.52 13.69 -8.25
C VAL A 16 -2.34 12.76 -9.45
N ARG A 17 -1.98 13.32 -10.60
CA ARG A 17 -1.68 12.53 -11.80
C ARG A 17 -0.25 12.00 -11.75
N SER A 18 -0.12 10.69 -11.85
CA SER A 18 1.16 9.99 -11.97
C SER A 18 0.95 8.72 -12.79
N ARG A 19 2.04 8.06 -13.17
CA ARG A 19 1.97 6.76 -13.87
C ARG A 19 1.19 5.73 -13.04
N GLU A 20 1.33 5.77 -11.73
CA GLU A 20 0.71 4.85 -10.79
C GLU A 20 -0.78 5.13 -10.62
N THR A 21 -1.20 6.40 -10.53
CA THR A 21 -2.62 6.75 -10.43
C THR A 21 -3.36 6.55 -11.75
N ASP A 22 -2.70 6.84 -12.89
CA ASP A 22 -3.24 6.53 -14.22
C ASP A 22 -3.37 5.01 -14.43
N PHE A 23 -2.37 4.23 -13.98
CA PHE A 23 -2.43 2.77 -14.03
C PHE A 23 -3.58 2.23 -13.16
N LEU A 24 -3.70 2.71 -11.93
CA LEU A 24 -4.80 2.34 -11.02
C LEU A 24 -6.15 2.63 -11.67
N ASP A 25 -6.36 3.83 -12.21
CA ASP A 25 -7.60 4.25 -12.86
C ASP A 25 -7.98 3.30 -14.01
N SER A 26 -7.00 2.98 -14.87
CA SER A 26 -7.21 2.06 -16.00
C SER A 26 -7.46 0.60 -15.60
N THR A 27 -7.10 0.22 -14.37
CA THR A 27 -7.22 -1.14 -13.84
C THR A 27 -8.56 -1.35 -13.12
N LEU A 28 -9.09 -0.31 -12.48
CA LEU A 28 -10.33 -0.37 -11.71
C LEU A 28 -11.50 -0.81 -12.59
N GLY A 29 -12.17 -1.90 -12.20
CA GLY A 29 -13.29 -2.48 -12.95
C GLY A 29 -12.90 -3.35 -14.16
N VAL A 30 -11.61 -3.41 -14.50
CA VAL A 30 -11.08 -4.23 -15.61
C VAL A 30 -10.33 -5.45 -15.07
N GLU A 31 -9.44 -5.25 -14.10
CA GLU A 31 -8.70 -6.34 -13.44
C GLU A 31 -8.94 -6.37 -11.93
N PRO A 32 -8.69 -7.51 -11.26
CA PRO A 32 -8.85 -7.59 -9.81
C PRO A 32 -7.84 -6.69 -9.07
N VAL A 33 -8.35 -5.72 -8.31
CA VAL A 33 -7.58 -4.88 -7.40
C VAL A 33 -7.87 -5.31 -5.96
N ALA A 34 -6.83 -5.35 -5.15
CA ALA A 34 -6.91 -5.68 -3.73
C ALA A 34 -6.33 -4.56 -2.86
N ILE A 35 -6.77 -4.52 -1.61
CA ILE A 35 -6.27 -3.64 -0.57
C ILE A 35 -5.92 -4.45 0.68
N GLY A 36 -4.91 -4.04 1.41
CA GLY A 36 -4.57 -4.64 2.71
C GLY A 36 -5.24 -3.91 3.86
N ASP A 37 -5.53 -4.60 4.95
CA ASP A 37 -6.10 -4.02 6.18
C ASP A 37 -5.29 -2.84 6.76
N LEU A 38 -3.96 -2.92 6.78
CA LEU A 38 -3.08 -1.82 7.18
C LEU A 38 -3.19 -0.65 6.20
N ILE A 39 -3.22 -0.92 4.89
CA ILE A 39 -3.33 0.10 3.85
C ILE A 39 -4.70 0.80 3.94
N LEU A 40 -5.77 0.03 4.10
CA LEU A 40 -7.12 0.53 4.31
C LEU A 40 -7.17 1.45 5.53
N THR A 41 -6.51 1.06 6.62
CA THR A 41 -6.40 1.88 7.83
C THR A 41 -5.70 3.21 7.54
N GLU A 42 -4.53 3.18 6.90
CA GLU A 42 -3.76 4.39 6.57
C GLU A 42 -4.53 5.35 5.65
N VAL A 43 -5.18 4.81 4.62
CA VAL A 43 -5.95 5.59 3.65
C VAL A 43 -7.14 6.24 4.31
N LEU A 44 -7.93 5.49 5.09
CA LEU A 44 -9.12 6.01 5.76
C LEU A 44 -8.78 7.05 6.84
N GLN A 45 -7.66 6.90 7.54
CA GLN A 45 -7.18 7.89 8.51
C GLN A 45 -6.77 9.22 7.86
N GLY A 46 -6.49 9.24 6.56
CA GLY A 46 -6.11 10.45 5.83
C GLY A 46 -7.26 11.41 5.55
N PHE A 47 -8.52 10.96 5.67
CA PHE A 47 -9.69 11.80 5.38
C PHE A 47 -10.03 12.72 6.56
N ARG A 48 -10.26 14.01 6.26
CA ARG A 48 -10.66 15.02 7.24
C ARG A 48 -12.17 15.17 7.39
N SER A 49 -12.92 14.88 6.32
CA SER A 49 -14.38 14.95 6.32
C SER A 49 -14.98 13.57 6.54
N ASP A 50 -15.96 13.49 7.44
CA ASP A 50 -16.71 12.26 7.68
C ASP A 50 -17.46 11.80 6.43
N SER A 51 -17.97 12.72 5.59
CA SER A 51 -18.65 12.36 4.34
C SER A 51 -17.73 11.64 3.36
N ASP A 52 -16.50 12.16 3.23
CA ASP A 52 -15.50 11.66 2.30
C ASP A 52 -14.94 10.33 2.83
N TYR A 53 -14.74 10.25 4.16
CA TYR A 53 -14.39 9.01 4.84
C TYR A 53 -15.42 7.90 4.56
N GLN A 54 -16.72 8.16 4.72
CA GLN A 54 -17.76 7.13 4.50
C GLN A 54 -17.82 6.72 3.03
N THR A 55 -17.67 7.67 2.12
CA THR A 55 -17.63 7.40 0.68
C THR A 55 -16.44 6.51 0.32
N ALA A 56 -15.23 6.91 0.74
CA ALA A 56 -14.01 6.14 0.50
C ALA A 56 -14.08 4.75 1.13
N LYS A 57 -14.58 4.65 2.37
CA LYS A 57 -14.78 3.36 3.05
C LYS A 57 -15.69 2.44 2.26
N SER A 58 -16.83 2.94 1.78
CA SER A 58 -17.77 2.15 0.98
C SER A 58 -17.11 1.63 -0.30
N LEU A 59 -16.37 2.49 -1.01
CA LEU A 59 -15.67 2.14 -2.25
C LEU A 59 -14.56 1.10 -2.01
N LEU A 60 -13.70 1.33 -1.01
CA LEU A 60 -12.56 0.47 -0.71
C LEU A 60 -12.98 -0.90 -0.17
N LEU A 61 -14.08 -0.98 0.59
CA LEU A 61 -14.63 -2.25 1.04
C LEU A 61 -15.31 -3.06 -0.09
N GLY A 62 -15.48 -2.47 -1.27
CA GLY A 62 -15.86 -3.20 -2.49
C GLY A 62 -14.70 -4.00 -3.10
N LEU A 63 -13.46 -3.75 -2.68
CA LEU A 63 -12.27 -4.48 -3.13
C LEU A 63 -12.06 -5.77 -2.33
N THR A 64 -11.18 -6.64 -2.84
CA THR A 64 -10.68 -7.75 -2.02
C THR A 64 -9.80 -7.20 -0.90
N VAL A 65 -10.20 -7.42 0.35
CA VAL A 65 -9.43 -7.00 1.54
C VAL A 65 -8.60 -8.16 2.05
N PHE A 66 -7.28 -7.98 2.14
CA PHE A 66 -6.36 -8.94 2.75
C PHE A 66 -5.97 -8.54 4.17
N GLU A 67 -5.96 -9.50 5.08
CA GLU A 67 -5.25 -9.38 6.35
C GLU A 67 -3.74 -9.47 6.06
N LEU A 68 -3.05 -8.33 6.13
CA LEU A 68 -1.62 -8.26 5.78
C LEU A 68 -0.73 -8.79 6.89
N LEU A 69 -1.26 -8.83 8.12
CA LEU A 69 -0.52 -9.21 9.29
C LEU A 69 -1.18 -10.39 9.98
N GLY A 70 -0.34 -11.38 10.29
CA GLY A 70 -0.62 -12.52 11.14
C GLY A 70 0.69 -12.95 11.77
N GLN A 71 0.65 -13.86 12.75
CA GLN A 71 1.86 -14.23 13.52
C GLN A 71 3.03 -14.63 12.61
N ASP A 72 2.79 -15.48 11.61
CA ASP A 72 3.84 -15.95 10.70
C ASP A 72 4.43 -14.83 9.84
N LEU A 73 3.56 -13.97 9.29
CA LEU A 73 3.99 -12.82 8.47
C LEU A 73 4.68 -11.75 9.31
N ALA A 74 4.29 -11.57 10.58
CA ALA A 74 4.93 -10.65 11.49
C ALA A 74 6.39 -11.05 11.77
N ILE A 75 6.65 -12.34 11.99
CA ILE A 75 8.00 -12.87 12.17
C ILE A 75 8.82 -12.67 10.89
N LYS A 76 8.27 -13.06 9.74
CA LYS A 76 8.95 -12.88 8.44
C LYS A 76 9.25 -11.42 8.13
N ALA A 77 8.33 -10.51 8.41
CA ALA A 77 8.54 -9.08 8.22
C ALA A 77 9.66 -8.56 9.13
N ALA A 78 9.72 -9.01 10.39
CA ALA A 78 10.81 -8.67 11.30
C ALA A 78 12.17 -9.21 10.80
N ASP A 79 12.22 -10.43 10.28
CA ASP A 79 13.44 -11.02 9.73
C ASP A 79 13.91 -10.29 8.46
N ASN A 80 12.99 -9.94 7.57
CA ASN A 80 13.26 -9.13 6.38
C ASN A 80 13.80 -7.75 6.77
N TYR A 81 13.18 -7.08 7.74
CA TYR A 81 13.65 -5.80 8.28
C TYR A 81 15.09 -5.93 8.80
N ARG A 82 15.38 -6.96 9.61
CA ARG A 82 16.72 -7.22 10.16
C ARG A 82 17.74 -7.54 9.06
N ALA A 83 17.35 -8.25 8.01
CA ALA A 83 18.21 -8.56 6.87
C ALA A 83 18.56 -7.30 6.06
N LEU A 84 17.57 -6.44 5.78
CA LEU A 84 17.77 -5.16 5.10
C LEU A 84 18.69 -4.22 5.90
N ARG A 85 18.47 -4.12 7.21
CA ARG A 85 19.31 -3.30 8.09
C ARG A 85 20.77 -3.77 8.10
N ARG A 86 21.01 -5.08 8.14
CA ARG A 86 22.37 -5.66 8.06
C ARG A 86 23.08 -5.32 6.75
N ARG A 87 22.33 -5.05 5.68
CA ARG A 87 22.84 -4.64 4.36
C ARG A 87 22.98 -3.12 4.21
N GLY A 88 22.74 -2.34 5.27
CA GLY A 88 22.79 -0.88 5.23
C GLY A 88 21.57 -0.21 4.58
N VAL A 89 20.49 -0.96 4.34
CA VAL A 89 19.24 -0.40 3.79
C VAL A 89 18.38 0.14 4.92
N THR A 90 18.02 1.42 4.84
CA THR A 90 17.13 2.08 5.80
C THR A 90 15.67 1.83 5.44
N VAL A 91 14.98 1.03 6.25
CA VAL A 91 13.52 0.86 6.16
C VAL A 91 12.86 1.90 7.06
N ARG A 92 12.07 2.81 6.46
CA ARG A 92 11.54 3.99 7.16
C ARG A 92 10.31 3.69 8.02
N LYS A 93 9.46 2.75 7.59
CA LYS A 93 8.23 2.37 8.30
C LYS A 93 8.10 0.85 8.41
N THR A 94 7.62 0.38 9.55
CA THR A 94 7.31 -1.05 9.77
C THR A 94 6.24 -1.53 8.80
N ALA A 95 5.24 -0.69 8.50
CA ALA A 95 4.16 -1.00 7.57
C ALA A 95 4.67 -1.37 6.18
N ASP A 96 5.60 -0.59 5.61
CA ASP A 96 6.23 -0.88 4.32
C ASP A 96 6.86 -2.28 4.30
N CYS A 97 7.51 -2.68 5.40
CA CYS A 97 8.12 -4.01 5.51
C CYS A 97 7.08 -5.13 5.59
N ILE A 98 5.97 -4.91 6.29
CA ILE A 98 4.85 -5.85 6.36
C ILE A 98 4.21 -6.02 4.98
N ILE A 99 3.87 -4.91 4.30
CA ILE A 99 3.23 -4.90 2.98
C ILE A 99 4.13 -5.59 1.94
N ALA A 100 5.42 -5.26 1.91
CA ALA A 100 6.38 -5.89 1.01
C ALA A 100 6.53 -7.39 1.29
N THR A 101 6.61 -7.78 2.56
CA THR A 101 6.70 -9.19 2.96
C THR A 101 5.45 -9.95 2.52
N PHE A 102 4.25 -9.42 2.79
CA PHE A 102 3.01 -10.04 2.34
C PHE A 102 2.98 -10.23 0.82
N SER A 103 3.34 -9.19 0.07
CA SER A 103 3.33 -9.20 -1.41
C SER A 103 4.26 -10.28 -1.95
N ILE A 104 5.47 -10.40 -1.39
CA ILE A 104 6.46 -11.42 -1.75
C ILE A 104 5.96 -12.83 -1.40
N GLU A 105 5.48 -13.03 -0.18
CA GLU A 105 5.03 -14.34 0.32
C GLU A 105 3.79 -14.86 -0.42
N ARG A 106 2.95 -13.97 -0.93
CA ARG A 106 1.74 -14.32 -1.69
C ARG A 106 1.94 -14.30 -3.21
N GLY A 107 3.10 -13.82 -3.69
CA GLY A 107 3.34 -13.63 -5.12
C GLY A 107 2.38 -12.63 -5.78
N ILE A 108 1.86 -11.68 -5.00
CA ILE A 108 0.93 -10.66 -5.49
C ILE A 108 1.75 -9.40 -5.84
N PRO A 109 1.66 -8.89 -7.08
CA PRO A 109 2.30 -7.63 -7.45
C PRO A 109 1.82 -6.48 -6.57
N LEU A 110 2.75 -5.60 -6.19
CA LEU A 110 2.47 -4.40 -5.40
C LEU A 110 2.64 -3.15 -6.29
N LEU A 111 1.58 -2.34 -6.39
CA LEU A 111 1.64 -1.00 -6.98
C LEU A 111 1.96 0.01 -5.87
N TYR A 112 3.04 0.75 -6.01
CA TYR A 112 3.49 1.76 -5.05
C TYR A 112 4.13 2.95 -5.75
N THR A 113 4.09 4.13 -5.12
CA THR A 113 4.79 5.31 -5.64
C THR A 113 6.25 5.27 -5.24
N ASP A 114 7.17 5.25 -6.22
CA ASP A 114 8.60 5.38 -5.94
C ASP A 114 8.96 6.84 -5.64
N ARG A 115 8.84 7.23 -4.37
CA ARG A 115 9.33 8.53 -3.91
C ARG A 115 10.83 8.42 -3.62
N GLU A 116 11.66 8.43 -4.67
CA GLU A 116 13.04 8.86 -4.51
C GLU A 116 13.00 10.31 -3.97
N PRO A 117 13.57 10.61 -2.78
CA PRO A 117 13.72 11.99 -2.37
C PRO A 117 14.59 12.71 -3.43
N PRO A 118 14.29 13.97 -3.79
CA PRO A 118 15.13 14.71 -4.72
C PRO A 118 16.56 14.74 -4.16
N ARG A 119 17.52 14.27 -4.95
CA ARG A 119 18.95 14.49 -4.65
C ARG A 119 19.18 15.99 -4.68
N VAL A 120 19.39 16.58 -3.51
CA VAL A 120 19.91 17.95 -3.44
C VAL A 120 21.37 17.86 -3.87
N SER A 121 21.67 18.38 -5.06
CA SER A 121 23.03 18.64 -5.55
C SER A 121 23.54 19.96 -5.00
#